data_AF-A0A652JTX6-F1
#
_entry.id   AF-A0A652JTX6-F1
#
_cell.length_a   1.000
_cell.length_b   1.000
_cell.length_c   1.000
_cell.angle_alpha   90.00
_cell.angle_beta   90.00
_cell.angle_gamma   90.00
#
_symmetry.space_group_name_H-M   'P 1'
#
loop_
_entity.id
_entity.type
_entity.pdbx_description
1 polymer ?
#
loop_
_entity_poly.entity_id
_entity_poly.type
_entity_poly.pdbx_seq_one_letter_code
_entity_poly.pdbx_strand_id
1 'polypeptide(L)' 'MSGEPALVDEEAAAYYVGRPGSTIRRWATEGRIKRYRKPGSRAVRYDVWELNAAIRDEDTSLLLKTAAPPPLPHAA' A
#
# COMPACT_ATOMS: atom_id res chain seq x y z
N MET A 1 0.28 3.92 19.90
CA MET A 1 -1.11 3.77 19.43
C MET A 1 -1.18 2.50 18.62
N SER A 2 -1.65 1.38 19.17
CA SER A 2 -1.99 0.19 18.38
C SER A 2 -3.35 0.46 17.73
N GLY A 3 -3.33 1.30 16.69
CA GLY A 3 -4.49 1.51 15.83
C GLY A 3 -4.78 0.23 15.07
N GLU A 4 -6.04 -0.14 14.97
CA GLU A 4 -6.47 -1.27 14.16
C GLU A 4 -6.00 -1.07 12.70
N PRO A 5 -5.46 -2.11 12.03
CA PRO A 5 -4.97 -1.98 10.66
C PRO A 5 -6.11 -1.57 9.72
N ALA A 6 -5.89 -0.58 8.86
CA ALA A 6 -6.88 -0.11 7.90
C ALA A 6 -6.68 -0.85 6.57
N LEU A 7 -7.35 -2.00 6.46
CA LEU A 7 -7.17 -2.95 5.38
C LEU A 7 -7.91 -2.56 4.09
N VAL A 8 -7.15 -2.33 3.02
CA VAL A 8 -7.64 -2.03 1.68
C VAL A 8 -7.25 -3.11 0.68
N ASP A 9 -7.89 -3.18 -0.48
CA ASP A 9 -7.48 -4.09 -1.57
C ASP A 9 -6.33 -3.52 -2.41
N GLU A 10 -5.87 -4.29 -3.41
CA GLU A 10 -4.75 -3.90 -4.28
C GLU A 10 -5.05 -2.62 -5.08
N GLU A 11 -6.29 -2.44 -5.54
CA GLU A 11 -6.67 -1.31 -6.38
C GLU A 11 -6.71 -0.01 -5.56
N ALA A 12 -7.33 -0.04 -4.38
CA ALA A 12 -7.33 1.09 -3.46
C ALA A 12 -5.92 1.45 -3.00
N ALA A 13 -5.07 0.46 -2.68
CA ALA A 13 -3.67 0.70 -2.36
C ALA A 13 -2.92 1.33 -3.54
N ALA A 14 -3.08 0.80 -4.75
CA ALA A 14 -2.47 1.33 -5.97
C ALA A 14 -2.88 2.79 -6.24
N TYR A 15 -4.16 3.11 -6.08
CA TYR A 15 -4.67 4.47 -6.22
C TYR A 15 -4.06 5.42 -5.18
N TYR A 16 -4.03 4.99 -3.91
CA TYR A 16 -3.50 5.77 -2.78
C TYR A 16 -2.03 6.14 -2.98
N VAL A 17 -1.22 5.19 -3.45
CA VAL A 17 0.23 5.42 -3.66
C VAL A 17 0.54 5.98 -5.06
N GLY A 18 -0.44 6.03 -5.95
CA GLY A 18 -0.27 6.46 -7.34
C GLY A 18 0.65 5.55 -8.15
N ARG A 19 0.66 4.24 -7.88
CA ARG A 19 1.51 3.26 -8.60
C ARG A 19 0.70 2.03 -9.00
N PRO A 20 1.12 1.28 -10.03
CA PRO A 20 0.44 0.05 -10.43
C PRO A 20 0.39 -0.98 -9.29
N GLY A 21 -0.68 -1.79 -9.23
CA GLY A 21 -0.85 -2.83 -8.20
C GLY A 21 0.28 -3.87 -8.16
N SER A 22 0.96 -4.12 -9.29
CA SER A 22 2.18 -4.94 -9.33
C SER A 22 3.29 -4.40 -8.43
N THR A 23 3.36 -3.09 -8.22
CA THR A 23 4.29 -2.46 -7.28
C THR A 23 3.93 -2.75 -5.83
N ILE A 24 2.64 -2.73 -5.49
CA ILE A 24 2.16 -3.11 -4.14
C ILE A 24 2.53 -4.55 -3.85
N ARG A 25 2.26 -5.46 -4.79
CA ARG A 25 2.66 -6.88 -4.69
C ARG A 25 4.16 -7.04 -4.53
N ARG A 26 4.95 -6.28 -5.29
CA ARG A 26 6.42 -6.30 -5.19
C ARG A 26 6.89 -5.87 -3.79
N TRP A 27 6.39 -4.75 -3.28
CA TRP A 27 6.73 -4.28 -1.92
C TRP A 27 6.37 -5.30 -0.84
N ALA A 28 5.23 -5.96 -0.98
CA ALA A 28 4.84 -7.03 -0.07
C ALA A 28 5.76 -8.26 -0.16
N THR A 29 6.22 -8.62 -1.36
CA THR A 29 7.21 -9.71 -1.54
C THR A 29 8.58 -9.33 -0.98
N GLU A 30 8.99 -8.07 -1.09
CA GLU A 30 10.22 -7.53 -0.51
C GLU A 30 10.13 -7.32 1.02
N GLY A 31 8.96 -7.56 1.63
CA GLY A 31 8.75 -7.40 3.06
C GLY A 31 8.62 -5.94 3.53
N ARG A 32 8.48 -5.00 2.61
CA ARG A 32 8.26 -3.56 2.91
C ARG A 32 6.92 -3.29 3.58
N ILE A 33 5.92 -4.10 3.25
CA ILE A 33 4.55 -4.03 3.77
C ILE A 33 4.02 -5.45 4.00
N LYS A 34 3.01 -5.58 4.87
CA LYS A 34 2.37 -6.85 5.20
C LYS A 34 1.19 -7.14 4.27
N ARG A 35 0.92 -8.44 4.11
CA ARG A 35 -0.28 -8.96 3.44
C ARG A 35 -1.21 -9.55 4.48
N TYR A 36 -2.47 -9.16 4.39
CA TYR A 36 -3.53 -9.65 5.26
C TYR A 36 -4.48 -10.51 4.44
N ARG A 37 -4.85 -11.66 4.99
CA ARG A 37 -5.78 -12.60 4.36
C ARG A 37 -6.69 -13.18 5.42
N LYS A 38 -8.00 -13.14 5.19
CA LYS A 38 -8.94 -13.85 6.06
C LYS A 38 -8.83 -15.37 5.82
N PRO A 39 -8.88 -16.21 6.87
CA PRO A 39 -8.95 -17.67 6.71
C PRO A 39 -10.07 -18.06 5.74
N GLY A 40 -9.77 -18.96 4.79
CA GLY A 40 -10.73 -19.41 3.76
C GLY A 40 -10.97 -18.43 2.59
N SER A 41 -10.50 -17.18 2.67
CA SER A 41 -10.64 -16.23 1.56
C SER A 41 -9.46 -16.30 0.60
N ARG A 42 -9.71 -16.07 -0.70
CA ARG A 42 -8.65 -15.88 -1.69
C ARG A 42 -8.11 -14.44 -1.73
N ALA A 43 -8.89 -13.47 -1.25
CA ALA A 43 -8.58 -12.05 -1.35
C ALA A 43 -7.46 -11.63 -0.39
N VAL A 44 -6.49 -10.88 -0.92
CA VAL A 44 -5.40 -10.26 -0.16
C VAL A 44 -5.74 -8.79 0.09
N ARG A 45 -5.43 -8.31 1.30
CA ARG A 45 -5.57 -6.93 1.72
C ARG A 45 -4.22 -6.39 2.19
N TYR A 46 -4.08 -5.07 2.15
CA TYR A 46 -2.88 -4.33 2.56
C TYR A 46 -3.29 -3.27 3.59
N ASP A 47 -2.44 -3.01 4.57
CA ASP A 47 -2.69 -1.94 5.54
C ASP A 47 -2.24 -0.61 4.95
N VAL A 48 -3.18 0.33 4.79
CA VAL A 48 -2.87 1.65 4.22
C VAL A 48 -1.92 2.46 5.11
N TRP A 49 -1.86 2.17 6.42
CA TRP A 49 -0.96 2.84 7.35
C TRP A 49 0.52 2.47 7.15
N GLU A 50 0.81 1.39 6.43
CA GLU A 50 2.18 1.00 6.05
C GLU A 50 2.62 1.64 4.72
N LEU A 51 1.74 2.42 4.07
CA LEU A 51 1.96 3.02 2.76
C LEU A 51 2.17 4.53 2.86
N ASN A 52 3.00 5.06 1.96
CA ASN A 52 3.11 6.50 1.72
C ASN A 52 2.05 6.94 0.71
N ALA A 53 1.41 8.08 0.92
CA ALA A 53 0.47 8.66 -0.03
C ALA A 53 1.18 9.20 -1.29
N ALA A 54 0.51 9.12 -2.44
CA ALA A 54 0.83 9.96 -3.58
C ALA A 54 0.46 11.43 -3.32
N ILE A 55 1.10 12.33 -4.05
CA ILE A 55 0.65 13.73 -4.14
C ILE A 55 -0.24 13.84 -5.37
N ARG A 56 -1.45 14.35 -5.16
CA ARG A 56 -2.43 14.63 -6.20
C ARG A 56 -2.82 16.10 -6.15
N ASP A 57 -3.19 16.63 -7.30
CA ASP A 57 -3.82 17.93 -7.40
C ASP A 57 -5.16 17.91 -6.67
N GLU A 58 -5.43 18.93 -5.85
CA GLU A 58 -6.58 18.96 -4.95
C GLU A 58 -7.90 19.09 -5.73
N ASP A 59 -7.91 19.90 -6.79
CA ASP A 59 -9.11 20.22 -7.55
C ASP A 59 -9.44 19.14 -8.60
N THR A 60 -8.42 18.52 -9.19
CA THR A 60 -8.58 17.58 -10.32
C THR A 60 -8.26 16.12 -9.98
N SER A 61 -7.70 15.84 -8.80
CA SER A 61 -7.17 14.53 -8.41
C SER A 61 -6.09 13.97 -9.35
N LEU A 62 -5.55 14.80 -10.25
CA LEU A 62 -4.47 14.42 -11.15
C LEU A 62 -3.23 14.03 -10.35
N LEU A 63 -2.58 12.94 -10.76
CA LEU A 63 -1.39 12.44 -10.09
C LEU A 63 -0.19 13.34 -10.38
N LEU A 64 0.28 14.07 -9.37
CA LEU A 64 1.44 14.96 -9.46
C LEU A 64 2.73 14.22 -9.12
N LYS A 65 2.69 13.34 -8.10
CA LYS A 65 3.85 12.56 -7.66
C LYS A 65 3.42 11.20 -7.09
N THR A 66 4.06 10.13 -7.56
CA THR A 66 3.91 8.80 -6.97
C THR A 66 4.56 8.72 -5.59
N ALA A 67 4.01 7.90 -4.71
CA ALA A 67 4.60 7.63 -3.41
C ALA A 67 6.04 7.09 -3.49
N ALA A 68 6.86 7.43 -2.51
CA ALA A 68 8.14 6.78 -2.28
C ALA A 68 7.92 5.33 -1.79
N PRO A 69 8.78 4.38 -2.17
CA PRO A 69 8.69 3.02 -1.66
C PRO A 69 8.80 3.04 -0.13
N PRO A 70 8.00 2.24 0.60
CA PRO A 70 8.19 2.06 2.03
C PRO A 70 9.59 1.49 2.30
N PRO A 71 10.19 1.79 3.46
CA PRO A 71 11.54 1.32 3.79
C PRO A 71 11.60 -0.20 3.75
N LEU A 72 12.75 -0.75 3.35
CA LEU A 72 13.00 -2.16 3.54
C LEU A 72 13.08 -2.45 5.05
N PRO A 73 12.59 -3.60 5.52
CA PRO A 73 12.95 -4.05 6.86
C PRO A 73 14.47 -4.11 6.93
N HIS A 74 15.07 -3.53 7.97
CA HIS A 74 16.50 -3.66 8.20
C HIS A 74 16.84 -5.15 8.22
N ALA A 75 17.75 -5.59 7.36
CA ALA A 75 18.35 -6.90 7.50
C ALA A 75 19.03 -6.94 8.88
N ALA A 76 18.63 -7.91 9.71
CA ALA A 76 19.23 -8.15 11.02
C ALA A 76 20.70 -8.57 10.88
#